data_AF-A0A844MFE3-F1
#
_entry.id   AF-A0A844MFE3-F1
#
_cell.length_a   1.000
_cell.length_b   1.000
_cell.length_c   1.000
_cell.angle_alpha   90.00
_cell.angle_beta   90.00
_cell.angle_gamma   90.00
#
_symmetry.space_group_name_H-M   'P 1'
#
loop_
_entity.id
_entity.type
_entity.pdbx_description
1 polymer ?
#
loop_
_entity_poly.entity_id
_entity_poly.type
_entity_poly.pdbx_seq_one_letter_code
_entity_poly.pdbx_strand_id
1 'polypeptide(L)'
;MIGTDSVNGDFGFGVLVGVGARDFNSVIASNAFSARASVAANGINNKGTINTGRGLDQLKGTATANIWATAETVSQAIAFAETVDTSVISNAFASINVKVTADGIDNSGGEINNGMGSDGIYGDTEGSVTAVATAIADASAIVEAVAKAPVSPNLTAFALAIAESLASATIIARGINNKDGTITTGRGADTISATATSRAATLSQAASSAVSSAPSENQALAQSVVNAFAEVKDIAIAIDNTNGNIRTGDGQDSIIAKATGSKSYGIFGGIVNMGDGADRLEASSFGGGVNIDMGDSKDFVQGFGDAKIDGGAGFDTLSLGYKIDDFNISLGANNNKVIFERDGMTAIATNFEQFVFDNGNLTLSYNQLNPYL
;
A
#
# COMPACT_ATOMS: atom_id res chain seq x y z
N MET A 1 18.38 13.91 4.09
CA MET A 1 17.59 12.74 4.54
C MET A 1 17.11 13.06 5.94
N ILE A 2 15.81 13.09 6.17
CA ILE A 2 15.21 13.45 7.47
C ILE A 2 14.14 12.39 7.77
N GLY A 3 14.55 11.28 8.37
CA GLY A 3 13.63 10.18 8.69
C GLY A 3 13.84 8.92 7.85
N THR A 4 14.54 7.96 8.43
CA THR A 4 14.62 6.58 7.93
C THR A 4 14.33 5.67 9.10
N ASP A 5 13.35 4.79 8.94
CA ASP A 5 13.00 3.76 9.92
C ASP A 5 13.00 2.38 9.26
N SER A 6 13.51 1.39 9.98
CA SER A 6 13.60 0.01 9.51
C SER A 6 13.37 -0.93 10.68
N VAL A 7 12.18 -1.53 10.71
CA VAL A 7 11.74 -2.40 11.79
C VAL A 7 11.57 -3.82 11.25
N ASN A 8 12.28 -4.74 11.88
CA ASN A 8 12.24 -6.16 11.57
C ASN A 8 11.59 -6.90 12.74
N GLY A 9 10.51 -7.63 12.47
CA GLY A 9 9.87 -8.55 13.40
C GLY A 9 10.15 -10.00 13.04
N ASP A 10 10.25 -10.85 14.07
CA ASP A 10 9.96 -12.28 13.93
C ASP A 10 8.46 -12.48 14.22
N PHE A 11 7.82 -13.45 13.59
CA PHE A 11 6.57 -13.98 14.15
C PHE A 11 6.83 -14.36 15.62
N GLY A 12 5.96 -14.00 16.55
CA GLY A 12 6.23 -14.01 18.00
C GLY A 12 6.56 -15.36 18.67
N PHE A 13 6.82 -16.42 17.89
CA PHE A 13 7.08 -17.80 18.28
C PHE A 13 8.17 -17.96 19.35
N GLY A 14 9.24 -17.17 19.31
CA GLY A 14 10.28 -17.17 20.35
C GLY A 14 9.76 -16.83 21.77
N VAL A 15 8.57 -16.25 21.91
CA VAL A 15 7.93 -16.06 23.24
C VAL A 15 7.46 -17.38 23.83
N LEU A 16 6.82 -18.27 23.05
CA LEU A 16 6.24 -19.52 23.58
C LEU A 16 7.30 -20.34 24.35
N VAL A 17 8.52 -20.36 23.81
CA VAL A 17 9.68 -21.07 24.35
C VAL A 17 10.19 -20.44 25.65
N GLY A 18 10.08 -19.10 25.78
CA GLY A 18 10.49 -18.35 26.95
C GLY A 18 9.51 -18.40 28.13
N VAL A 19 8.23 -18.76 27.91
CA VAL A 19 7.21 -18.81 28.97
C VAL A 19 6.97 -20.19 29.58
N GLY A 20 7.96 -21.11 29.50
CA GLY A 20 7.96 -22.44 30.11
C GLY A 20 7.88 -22.50 31.65
N ALA A 21 7.29 -21.48 32.30
CA ALA A 21 7.07 -21.37 33.74
C ALA A 21 5.76 -20.64 34.14
N ARG A 22 4.82 -20.35 33.22
CA ARG A 22 3.51 -19.73 33.55
C ARG A 22 2.34 -20.36 32.79
N ASP A 23 1.15 -20.23 33.37
CA ASP A 23 -0.13 -20.65 32.78
C ASP A 23 -0.31 -20.04 31.38
N PHE A 24 -0.33 -20.90 30.36
CA PHE A 24 -0.39 -20.52 28.95
C PHE A 24 -1.65 -19.70 28.63
N ASN A 25 -2.77 -19.94 29.32
CA ASN A 25 -3.99 -19.15 29.18
C ASN A 25 -3.77 -17.67 29.54
N SER A 26 -2.93 -17.39 30.54
CA SER A 26 -2.59 -16.02 30.95
C SER A 26 -1.69 -15.29 29.93
N VAL A 27 -0.95 -16.04 29.11
CA VAL A 27 -0.05 -15.50 28.08
C VAL A 27 -0.83 -15.14 26.82
N ILE A 28 -1.72 -16.02 26.35
CA ILE A 28 -2.59 -15.78 25.19
C ILE A 28 -3.54 -14.61 25.46
N ALA A 29 -4.08 -14.53 26.69
CA ALA A 29 -4.93 -13.41 27.13
C ALA A 29 -4.16 -12.08 27.32
N SER A 30 -2.84 -12.06 27.13
CA SER A 30 -2.03 -10.85 27.26
C SER A 30 -1.78 -10.18 25.91
N ASN A 31 -1.92 -8.85 25.87
CA ASN A 31 -1.62 -8.03 24.70
C ASN A 31 -0.16 -8.14 24.22
N ALA A 32 0.73 -8.78 24.97
CA ALA A 32 2.13 -8.97 24.62
C ALA A 32 2.36 -10.00 23.50
N PHE A 33 1.42 -10.92 23.27
CA PHE A 33 1.55 -11.93 22.21
C PHE A 33 1.18 -11.36 20.84
N SER A 34 0.01 -10.74 20.73
CA SER A 34 -0.45 -10.05 19.52
C SER A 34 0.44 -8.86 19.13
N ALA A 35 1.05 -8.17 20.11
CA ALA A 35 1.97 -7.06 19.83
C ALA A 35 3.28 -7.46 19.12
N ARG A 36 3.65 -8.74 19.05
CA ARG A 36 4.89 -9.18 18.36
C ARG A 36 4.69 -9.61 16.90
N ALA A 37 3.48 -10.02 16.52
CA ALA A 37 3.16 -10.32 15.11
C ALA A 37 2.75 -9.07 14.31
N SER A 38 2.74 -7.90 14.95
CA SER A 38 2.51 -6.61 14.32
C SER A 38 3.81 -5.80 14.26
N VAL A 39 4.27 -5.46 13.06
CA VAL A 39 5.45 -4.63 12.81
C VAL A 39 5.01 -3.32 12.15
N ALA A 40 5.42 -2.19 12.71
CA ALA A 40 5.14 -0.87 12.17
C ALA A 40 6.43 -0.05 12.09
N ALA A 41 6.73 0.52 10.92
CA ALA A 41 7.85 1.43 10.69
C ALA A 41 7.35 2.74 10.09
N ASN A 42 7.83 3.89 10.59
CA ASN A 42 7.45 5.22 10.11
C ASN A 42 8.71 6.04 9.82
N GLY A 43 8.98 6.36 8.55
CA GLY A 43 10.17 7.14 8.18
C GLY A 43 10.14 8.53 8.79
N ILE A 44 9.02 9.23 8.60
CA ILE A 44 8.61 10.40 9.39
C ILE A 44 7.24 10.08 10.00
N ASN A 45 7.05 10.39 11.28
CA ASN A 45 5.74 10.36 11.95
C ASN A 45 5.37 11.79 12.37
N ASN A 46 4.59 12.48 11.55
CA ASN A 46 4.05 13.79 11.86
C ASN A 46 2.68 13.65 12.53
N LYS A 47 2.54 14.30 13.69
CA LYS A 47 1.30 14.42 14.48
C LYS A 47 1.02 15.87 14.89
N GLY A 48 1.68 16.82 14.23
CA GLY A 48 1.51 18.25 14.39
C GLY A 48 1.73 18.94 13.04
N THR A 49 2.38 20.10 13.05
CA THR A 49 2.70 20.85 11.83
C THR A 49 4.19 20.79 11.51
N ILE A 50 4.52 20.37 10.28
CA ILE A 50 5.83 20.58 9.66
C ILE A 50 5.69 21.77 8.72
N ASN A 51 6.48 22.82 8.94
CA ASN A 51 6.60 23.93 7.99
C ASN A 51 8.02 23.90 7.41
N THR A 52 8.15 23.89 6.09
CA THR A 52 9.40 24.30 5.44
C THR A 52 9.44 25.83 5.33
N GLY A 53 10.57 26.39 4.90
CA GLY A 53 10.88 27.82 4.99
C GLY A 53 10.59 28.57 3.69
N ARG A 54 11.66 28.93 3.01
CA ARG A 54 11.66 29.56 1.67
C ARG A 54 12.90 29.07 0.95
N GLY A 55 12.75 28.66 -0.30
CA GLY A 55 13.81 28.05 -1.08
C GLY A 55 13.74 26.53 -1.06
N LEU A 56 14.76 25.87 -1.62
CA LEU A 56 14.73 24.46 -1.99
C LEU A 56 14.77 23.48 -0.79
N ASP A 57 13.68 23.43 -0.02
CA ASP A 57 13.54 22.63 1.19
C ASP A 57 13.03 21.19 0.90
N GLN A 58 13.56 20.19 1.63
CA GLN A 58 13.31 18.77 1.34
C GLN A 58 12.81 17.95 2.53
N LEU A 59 11.58 17.45 2.44
CA LEU A 59 11.00 16.46 3.34
C LEU A 59 11.03 15.07 2.70
N LYS A 60 11.72 14.12 3.33
CA LYS A 60 11.95 12.77 2.78
C LYS A 60 11.93 11.72 3.87
N GLY A 61 10.89 10.89 3.87
CA GLY A 61 10.72 9.80 4.82
C GLY A 61 10.78 8.43 4.14
N THR A 62 11.54 7.51 4.72
CA THR A 62 11.62 6.13 4.21
C THR A 62 11.35 5.13 5.33
N ALA A 63 10.43 4.20 5.10
CA ALA A 63 10.10 3.11 6.02
C ALA A 63 10.31 1.75 5.36
N THR A 64 10.88 0.82 6.11
CA THR A 64 10.88 -0.61 5.77
C THR A 64 10.39 -1.41 6.95
N ALA A 65 9.29 -2.14 6.78
CA ALA A 65 8.77 -3.07 7.78
C ALA A 65 8.81 -4.49 7.21
N ASN A 66 9.51 -5.39 7.89
CA ASN A 66 9.58 -6.79 7.50
C ASN A 66 9.10 -7.67 8.65
N ILE A 67 8.33 -8.71 8.35
CA ILE A 67 8.12 -9.84 9.26
C ILE A 67 8.51 -11.14 8.56
N TRP A 68 9.23 -12.01 9.26
CA TRP A 68 9.55 -13.35 8.78
C TRP A 68 9.47 -14.33 9.94
N ALA A 69 9.39 -15.61 9.65
CA ALA A 69 9.59 -16.67 10.63
C ALA A 69 10.97 -17.32 10.41
N THR A 70 11.62 -17.83 11.46
CA THR A 70 12.83 -18.65 11.33
C THR A 70 12.51 -20.13 11.50
N ALA A 71 13.24 -21.01 10.81
CA ALA A 71 13.01 -22.45 10.92
C ALA A 71 13.22 -22.96 12.35
N GLU A 72 14.14 -22.34 13.11
CA GLU A 72 14.37 -22.62 14.52
C GLU A 72 13.16 -22.21 15.38
N THR A 73 12.69 -20.96 15.27
CA THR A 73 11.58 -20.46 16.10
C THR A 73 10.26 -21.18 15.83
N VAL A 74 9.99 -21.58 14.58
CA VAL A 74 8.83 -22.44 14.26
C VAL A 74 9.01 -23.87 14.79
N SER A 75 10.19 -24.48 14.63
CA SER A 75 10.42 -25.85 15.13
C SER A 75 10.28 -25.94 16.65
N GLN A 76 10.73 -24.91 17.37
CA GLN A 76 10.53 -24.81 18.82
C GLN A 76 9.04 -24.59 19.18
N ALA A 77 8.29 -23.82 18.39
CA ALA A 77 6.86 -23.64 18.59
C ALA A 77 6.06 -24.94 18.36
N ILE A 78 6.43 -25.74 17.34
CA ILE A 78 5.83 -27.07 17.10
C ILE A 78 6.16 -28.02 18.27
N ALA A 79 7.42 -28.11 18.69
CA ALA A 79 7.82 -28.95 19.82
C ALA A 79 7.12 -28.55 21.14
N PHE A 80 6.86 -27.25 21.36
CA PHE A 80 6.04 -26.79 22.48
C PHE A 80 4.56 -27.16 22.30
N ALA A 81 4.01 -27.02 21.08
CA ALA A 81 2.63 -27.36 20.76
C ALA A 81 2.29 -28.83 21.07
N GLU A 82 3.25 -29.75 20.99
CA GLU A 82 3.08 -31.16 21.42
C GLU A 82 2.81 -31.32 22.93
N THR A 83 3.08 -30.31 23.75
CA THR A 83 2.91 -30.34 25.22
C THR A 83 1.58 -29.74 25.72
N VAL A 84 0.75 -29.21 24.82
CA VAL A 84 -0.47 -28.45 25.14
C VAL A 84 -1.72 -29.07 24.51
N ASP A 85 -2.90 -28.74 25.04
CA ASP A 85 -4.18 -29.16 24.47
C ASP A 85 -4.43 -28.53 23.09
N THR A 86 -4.96 -29.29 22.14
CA THR A 86 -5.19 -28.82 20.76
C THR A 86 -6.17 -27.67 20.66
N SER A 87 -7.16 -27.57 21.55
CA SER A 87 -8.07 -26.43 21.62
C SER A 87 -7.37 -25.14 22.03
N VAL A 88 -6.37 -25.25 22.91
CA VAL A 88 -5.55 -24.13 23.38
C VAL A 88 -4.60 -23.66 22.28
N ILE A 89 -4.01 -24.60 21.52
CA ILE A 89 -3.21 -24.31 20.32
C ILE A 89 -4.05 -23.54 19.30
N SER A 90 -5.23 -24.05 18.93
CA SER A 90 -6.07 -23.41 17.91
C SER A 90 -6.45 -21.98 18.28
N ASN A 91 -6.91 -21.75 19.52
CA ASN A 91 -7.26 -20.42 20.00
C ASN A 91 -6.05 -19.46 20.06
N ALA A 92 -4.88 -19.97 20.47
CA ALA A 92 -3.66 -19.16 20.59
C ALA A 92 -3.15 -18.69 19.23
N PHE A 93 -3.05 -19.59 18.26
CA PHE A 93 -2.44 -19.27 16.97
C PHE A 93 -3.41 -18.60 15.99
N ALA A 94 -4.70 -18.95 15.98
CA ALA A 94 -5.68 -18.28 15.13
C ALA A 94 -5.92 -16.81 15.53
N SER A 95 -5.70 -16.46 16.81
CA SER A 95 -5.81 -15.07 17.29
C SER A 95 -4.59 -14.19 16.97
N ILE A 96 -3.55 -14.73 16.33
CA ILE A 96 -2.40 -13.95 15.87
C ILE A 96 -2.82 -13.09 14.68
N ASN A 97 -2.98 -11.79 14.91
CA ASN A 97 -3.18 -10.81 13.84
C ASN A 97 -1.80 -10.39 13.28
N VAL A 98 -1.38 -11.04 12.19
CA VAL A 98 -0.13 -10.71 11.50
C VAL A 98 -0.32 -9.43 10.69
N LYS A 99 0.38 -8.37 11.10
CA LYS A 99 0.25 -7.05 10.47
C LYS A 99 1.63 -6.47 10.18
N VAL A 100 1.87 -6.09 8.93
CA VAL A 100 3.06 -5.33 8.54
C VAL A 100 2.59 -3.97 8.04
N THR A 101 3.15 -2.89 8.58
CA THR A 101 2.85 -1.53 8.14
C THR A 101 4.12 -0.72 7.99
N ALA A 102 4.33 -0.17 6.79
CA ALA A 102 5.39 0.80 6.53
C ALA A 102 4.75 2.07 5.99
N ASP A 103 4.89 3.18 6.71
CA ASP A 103 4.50 4.50 6.24
C ASP A 103 5.79 5.31 5.99
N GLY A 104 6.08 5.69 4.74
CA GLY A 104 7.27 6.49 4.42
C GLY A 104 7.21 7.84 5.16
N ILE A 105 6.05 8.50 5.04
CA ILE A 105 5.63 9.63 5.88
C ILE A 105 4.21 9.35 6.39
N ASP A 106 4.05 9.21 7.70
CA ASP A 106 2.75 9.26 8.37
C ASP A 106 2.42 10.71 8.73
N ASN A 107 1.59 11.36 7.92
CA ASN A 107 1.00 12.68 8.17
C ASN A 107 -0.46 12.58 8.68
N SER A 108 -0.89 11.42 9.19
CA SER A 108 -2.30 11.24 9.53
C SER A 108 -2.73 12.14 10.69
N GLY A 109 -3.78 12.95 10.44
CA GLY A 109 -4.23 14.04 11.32
C GLY A 109 -3.23 15.20 11.50
N GLY A 110 -2.15 15.22 10.71
CA GLY A 110 -1.10 16.23 10.73
C GLY A 110 -1.18 17.21 9.56
N GLU A 111 -0.26 18.18 9.57
CA GLU A 111 -0.15 19.24 8.59
C GLU A 111 1.29 19.33 8.08
N ILE A 112 1.47 19.33 6.75
CA ILE A 112 2.74 19.63 6.08
C ILE A 112 2.51 20.84 5.19
N ASN A 113 3.21 21.93 5.48
CA ASN A 113 3.22 23.15 4.69
C ASN A 113 4.60 23.30 4.03
N ASN A 114 4.65 23.18 2.70
CA ASN A 114 5.81 23.61 1.91
C ASN A 114 5.71 25.12 1.62
N GLY A 115 6.85 25.80 1.58
CA GLY A 115 6.97 27.26 1.67
C GLY A 115 6.68 28.07 0.40
N MET A 116 7.50 29.11 0.18
CA MET A 116 7.42 30.00 -1.00
C MET A 116 8.76 30.11 -1.73
N GLY A 117 8.73 29.80 -3.02
CA GLY A 117 9.86 29.81 -3.96
C GLY A 117 9.72 28.60 -4.90
N SER A 118 10.68 28.33 -5.79
CA SER A 118 10.67 27.09 -6.59
C SER A 118 10.99 25.87 -5.71
N ASP A 119 10.24 25.66 -4.62
CA ASP A 119 10.69 25.07 -3.36
C ASP A 119 10.89 23.56 -3.46
N GLY A 120 12.05 23.22 -4.02
CA GLY A 120 12.30 21.91 -4.56
C GLY A 120 12.61 20.83 -3.53
N ILE A 121 11.63 19.98 -3.27
CA ILE A 121 11.65 18.89 -2.30
C ILE A 121 12.46 17.62 -2.76
N TYR A 122 12.87 17.46 -4.04
CA TYR A 122 13.67 16.32 -4.54
C TYR A 122 15.13 16.72 -4.56
N GLY A 123 15.99 15.73 -4.33
CA GLY A 123 17.42 15.82 -4.59
C GLY A 123 17.70 14.80 -5.67
N ASP A 124 18.19 15.27 -6.81
CA ASP A 124 18.32 14.53 -8.08
C ASP A 124 17.13 13.57 -8.30
N THR A 125 15.90 14.06 -8.55
CA THR A 125 15.63 15.03 -9.64
C THR A 125 14.54 16.08 -9.29
N GLU A 126 14.91 17.29 -8.86
CA GLU A 126 14.12 18.56 -8.99
C GLU A 126 12.68 18.65 -8.39
N GLY A 127 12.47 18.80 -7.07
CA GLY A 127 11.12 19.22 -6.57
C GLY A 127 10.27 18.48 -5.50
N SER A 128 10.44 17.18 -5.18
CA SER A 128 9.37 16.37 -4.53
C SER A 128 9.46 15.76 -3.10
N VAL A 129 8.36 15.82 -2.31
CA VAL A 129 8.17 15.07 -1.03
C VAL A 129 8.34 13.59 -1.32
N THR A 130 9.55 13.06 -1.10
CA THR A 130 9.88 11.69 -1.49
C THR A 130 9.60 10.75 -0.32
N ALA A 131 8.49 10.02 -0.38
CA ALA A 131 8.11 9.08 0.67
C ALA A 131 8.10 7.64 0.15
N VAL A 132 8.97 6.80 0.72
CA VAL A 132 9.18 5.42 0.26
C VAL A 132 8.81 4.43 1.35
N ALA A 133 7.83 3.57 1.08
CA ALA A 133 7.46 2.47 1.98
C ALA A 133 7.67 1.11 1.34
N THR A 134 8.27 0.19 2.11
CA THR A 134 8.37 -1.23 1.76
C THR A 134 7.85 -2.09 2.91
N ALA A 135 6.85 -2.92 2.65
CA ALA A 135 6.25 -3.84 3.63
C ALA A 135 6.32 -5.29 3.10
N ILE A 136 6.96 -6.19 3.84
CA ILE A 136 7.19 -7.59 3.42
C ILE A 136 6.81 -8.56 4.53
N ALA A 137 6.14 -9.66 4.17
CA ALA A 137 5.99 -10.85 5.02
C ALA A 137 6.58 -12.10 4.34
N ASP A 138 7.17 -13.02 5.10
CA ASP A 138 7.64 -14.34 4.62
C ASP A 138 7.27 -15.48 5.58
N ALA A 139 6.55 -16.48 5.07
CA ALA A 139 6.12 -17.69 5.79
C ALA A 139 6.89 -18.95 5.36
N SER A 140 7.93 -18.85 4.53
CA SER A 140 8.67 -20.01 3.97
C SER A 140 9.16 -20.99 5.04
N ALA A 141 9.68 -20.48 6.16
CA ALA A 141 10.14 -21.30 7.29
C ALA A 141 9.01 -22.05 8.01
N ILE A 142 7.78 -21.49 8.02
CA ILE A 142 6.61 -22.14 8.61
C ILE A 142 6.23 -23.35 7.75
N VAL A 143 6.14 -23.14 6.44
CA VAL A 143 5.82 -24.18 5.46
C VAL A 143 6.86 -25.31 5.50
N GLU A 144 8.14 -24.97 5.57
CA GLU A 144 9.23 -25.94 5.68
C GLU A 144 9.17 -26.75 6.99
N ALA A 145 8.87 -26.11 8.12
CA ALA A 145 8.76 -26.80 9.41
C ALA A 145 7.55 -27.74 9.46
N VAL A 146 6.36 -27.31 8.99
CA VAL A 146 5.16 -28.15 8.91
C VAL A 146 5.36 -29.32 7.96
N ALA A 147 6.05 -29.13 6.83
CA ALA A 147 6.38 -30.21 5.90
C ALA A 147 7.27 -31.30 6.53
N LYS A 148 8.15 -30.93 7.47
CA LYS A 148 9.17 -31.82 8.08
C LYS A 148 8.78 -32.42 9.43
N ALA A 149 7.85 -31.82 10.17
CA ALA A 149 7.47 -32.27 11.50
C ALA A 149 6.72 -33.62 11.49
N PRO A 150 6.79 -34.44 12.55
CA PRO A 150 6.00 -35.67 12.64
C PRO A 150 4.49 -35.38 12.68
N VAL A 151 3.69 -36.14 11.92
CA VAL A 151 2.22 -36.01 11.94
C VAL A 151 1.69 -36.27 13.34
N SER A 152 0.98 -35.28 13.90
CA SER A 152 0.29 -35.39 15.17
C SER A 152 -0.97 -34.53 15.19
N PRO A 153 -1.97 -34.80 16.06
CA PRO A 153 -3.11 -33.91 16.25
C PRO A 153 -2.70 -32.48 16.62
N ASN A 154 -1.59 -32.34 17.35
CA ASN A 154 -0.99 -31.07 17.74
C ASN A 154 -0.40 -30.31 16.53
N LEU A 155 0.32 -31.00 15.64
CA LEU A 155 0.80 -30.40 14.38
C LEU A 155 -0.37 -29.97 13.49
N THR A 156 -1.42 -30.78 13.37
CA THR A 156 -2.63 -30.43 12.61
C THR A 156 -3.31 -29.19 13.18
N ALA A 157 -3.50 -29.12 14.50
CA ALA A 157 -4.07 -27.94 15.17
C ALA A 157 -3.21 -26.69 14.96
N PHE A 158 -1.89 -26.81 15.10
CA PHE A 158 -0.93 -25.72 14.85
C PHE A 158 -0.99 -25.22 13.40
N ALA A 159 -0.88 -26.12 12.42
CA ALA A 159 -0.85 -25.76 11.00
C ALA A 159 -2.16 -25.09 10.54
N LEU A 160 -3.31 -25.60 10.98
CA LEU A 160 -4.62 -25.00 10.66
C LEU A 160 -4.80 -23.62 11.30
N ALA A 161 -4.39 -23.44 12.55
CA ALA A 161 -4.54 -22.17 13.26
C ALA A 161 -3.57 -21.09 12.74
N ILE A 162 -2.36 -21.48 12.32
CA ILE A 162 -1.44 -20.59 11.60
C ILE A 162 -1.99 -20.26 10.21
N ALA A 163 -2.59 -21.20 9.49
CA ALA A 163 -3.23 -20.91 8.21
C ALA A 163 -4.38 -19.89 8.39
N GLU A 164 -5.23 -20.03 9.41
CA GLU A 164 -6.28 -19.04 9.71
C GLU A 164 -5.70 -17.64 10.01
N SER A 165 -4.64 -17.58 10.82
CA SER A 165 -3.89 -16.33 11.09
C SER A 165 -3.32 -15.69 9.81
N LEU A 166 -2.65 -16.47 8.96
CA LEU A 166 -2.03 -15.99 7.72
C LEU A 166 -3.06 -15.52 6.68
N ALA A 167 -4.18 -16.23 6.53
CA ALA A 167 -5.27 -15.81 5.65
C ALA A 167 -5.91 -14.48 6.10
N SER A 168 -5.86 -14.18 7.39
CA SER A 168 -6.31 -12.89 7.94
C SER A 168 -5.26 -11.77 7.82
N ALA A 169 -4.00 -12.12 7.58
CA ALA A 169 -2.86 -11.21 7.66
C ALA A 169 -2.95 -10.06 6.67
N THR A 170 -2.39 -8.91 7.06
CA THR A 170 -2.45 -7.69 6.25
C THR A 170 -1.07 -7.03 6.16
N ILE A 171 -0.61 -6.78 4.94
CA ILE A 171 0.60 -6.04 4.60
C ILE A 171 0.14 -4.71 4.01
N ILE A 172 0.56 -3.60 4.62
CA ILE A 172 0.20 -2.25 4.19
C ILE A 172 1.49 -1.46 3.98
N ALA A 173 1.77 -1.06 2.74
CA ALA A 173 2.81 -0.08 2.43
C ALA A 173 2.14 1.24 2.01
N ARG A 174 2.45 2.34 2.68
CA ARG A 174 1.99 3.68 2.30
C ARG A 174 3.16 4.61 2.10
N GLY A 175 3.32 5.18 0.91
CA GLY A 175 4.38 6.16 0.68
C GLY A 175 4.14 7.37 1.59
N ILE A 176 3.06 8.11 1.31
CA ILE A 176 2.51 9.15 2.18
C ILE A 176 1.16 8.65 2.71
N ASN A 177 1.02 8.62 4.03
CA ASN A 177 -0.26 8.46 4.72
C ASN A 177 -0.73 9.85 5.17
N ASN A 178 -1.51 10.52 4.32
CA ASN A 178 -2.15 11.83 4.57
C ASN A 178 -3.59 11.67 5.07
N LYS A 179 -3.94 10.53 5.67
CA LYS A 179 -5.30 10.25 6.10
C LYS A 179 -5.76 11.27 7.16
N ASP A 180 -6.93 11.88 6.93
CA ASP A 180 -7.48 12.97 7.75
C ASP A 180 -6.49 14.16 7.94
N GLY A 181 -5.44 14.25 7.12
CA GLY A 181 -4.36 15.24 7.21
C GLY A 181 -4.41 16.28 6.09
N THR A 182 -3.50 17.24 6.14
CA THR A 182 -3.33 18.26 5.08
C THR A 182 -1.87 18.34 4.62
N ILE A 183 -1.69 18.37 3.30
CA ILE A 183 -0.45 18.78 2.64
C ILE A 183 -0.80 20.01 1.81
N THR A 184 -0.02 21.07 1.98
CA THR A 184 -0.12 22.28 1.15
C THR A 184 1.27 22.63 0.67
N THR A 185 1.46 22.79 -0.64
CA THR A 185 2.61 23.53 -1.18
C THR A 185 2.15 24.93 -1.58
N GLY A 186 3.08 25.83 -1.93
CA GLY A 186 2.83 27.27 -1.84
C GLY A 186 2.80 27.98 -3.19
N ARG A 187 3.97 28.45 -3.60
CA ARG A 187 4.15 29.20 -4.86
C ARG A 187 5.46 28.82 -5.48
N GLY A 188 5.44 28.11 -6.60
CA GLY A 188 6.64 27.65 -7.28
C GLY A 188 6.36 26.50 -8.24
N ALA A 189 7.42 25.80 -8.62
CA ALA A 189 7.27 24.47 -9.19
C ALA A 189 7.55 23.47 -8.06
N ASP A 190 6.50 23.15 -7.31
CA ASP A 190 6.52 22.20 -6.20
C ASP A 190 6.31 20.76 -6.70
N THR A 191 6.61 19.74 -5.89
CA THR A 191 6.23 18.37 -6.24
C THR A 191 5.92 17.51 -5.00
N ILE A 192 5.10 16.47 -5.16
CA ILE A 192 4.82 15.44 -4.14
C ILE A 192 4.97 14.05 -4.80
N SER A 193 5.81 13.15 -4.26
CA SER A 193 6.18 11.91 -4.97
C SER A 193 6.33 10.75 -4.03
N ALA A 194 5.38 9.84 -4.12
CA ALA A 194 5.30 8.72 -3.22
C ALA A 194 5.52 7.42 -3.97
N THR A 195 6.24 6.50 -3.33
CA THR A 195 6.38 5.13 -3.81
C THR A 195 6.04 4.16 -2.68
N ALA A 196 5.12 3.24 -2.97
CA ALA A 196 4.75 2.17 -2.05
C ALA A 196 5.00 0.81 -2.70
N THR A 197 5.69 -0.09 -1.99
CA THR A 197 5.83 -1.49 -2.38
C THR A 197 5.38 -2.38 -1.25
N SER A 198 4.32 -3.15 -1.46
CA SER A 198 3.90 -4.22 -0.56
C SER A 198 4.18 -5.56 -1.25
N ARG A 199 4.59 -6.58 -0.47
CA ARG A 199 4.78 -7.93 -1.00
C ARG A 199 4.64 -9.02 0.06
N ALA A 200 3.66 -9.91 -0.11
CA ALA A 200 3.75 -11.26 0.43
C ALA A 200 4.84 -12.03 -0.34
N ALA A 201 5.83 -12.58 0.36
CA ALA A 201 6.96 -13.25 -0.30
C ALA A 201 6.52 -14.51 -1.05
N THR A 202 7.01 -14.67 -2.29
CA THR A 202 6.90 -15.96 -2.99
C THR A 202 7.66 -17.02 -2.22
N LEU A 203 7.06 -18.20 -2.03
CA LEU A 203 7.69 -19.34 -1.37
C LEU A 203 9.10 -19.59 -1.91
N SER A 204 10.05 -19.75 -0.99
CA SER A 204 11.40 -20.15 -1.38
C SER A 204 11.37 -21.51 -2.09
N GLN A 205 12.31 -21.73 -3.02
CA GLN A 205 12.46 -23.03 -3.68
C GLN A 205 12.68 -24.16 -2.65
N ALA A 206 13.32 -23.85 -1.53
CA ALA A 206 13.49 -24.79 -0.41
C ALA A 206 12.15 -25.18 0.23
N ALA A 207 11.26 -24.22 0.50
CA ALA A 207 9.92 -24.48 1.04
C ALA A 207 9.07 -25.30 0.04
N SER A 208 9.05 -24.92 -1.24
CA SER A 208 8.31 -25.66 -2.29
C SER A 208 8.82 -27.10 -2.46
N SER A 209 10.14 -27.31 -2.41
CA SER A 209 10.73 -28.65 -2.41
C SER A 209 10.44 -29.42 -1.12
N ALA A 210 10.41 -28.77 0.04
CA ALA A 210 10.02 -29.39 1.30
C ALA A 210 8.59 -29.93 1.23
N VAL A 211 7.62 -29.12 0.78
CA VAL A 211 6.23 -29.56 0.55
C VAL A 211 6.18 -30.77 -0.39
N SER A 212 6.84 -30.70 -1.54
CA SER A 212 6.82 -31.79 -2.54
C SER A 212 7.44 -33.11 -2.04
N SER A 213 8.36 -33.03 -1.08
CA SER A 213 9.07 -34.19 -0.50
C SER A 213 8.43 -34.75 0.78
N ALA A 214 7.43 -34.08 1.34
CA ALA A 214 6.83 -34.46 2.62
C ALA A 214 5.93 -35.71 2.50
N PRO A 215 5.66 -36.44 3.61
CA PRO A 215 4.59 -37.43 3.66
C PRO A 215 3.23 -36.82 3.27
N SER A 216 2.35 -37.57 2.60
CA SER A 216 1.11 -37.04 2.02
C SER A 216 0.22 -36.24 2.98
N GLU A 217 0.19 -36.61 4.25
CA GLU A 217 -0.53 -35.90 5.31
C GLU A 217 0.10 -34.53 5.62
N ASN A 218 1.44 -34.46 5.70
CA ASN A 218 2.18 -33.20 5.82
C ASN A 218 2.10 -32.35 4.54
N GLN A 219 1.99 -32.95 3.35
CA GLN A 219 1.77 -32.19 2.11
C GLN A 219 0.48 -31.37 2.22
N ALA A 220 -0.62 -31.97 2.69
CA ALA A 220 -1.89 -31.29 2.88
C ALA A 220 -1.81 -30.17 3.93
N LEU A 221 -1.14 -30.41 5.07
CA LEU A 221 -0.95 -29.40 6.12
C LEU A 221 -0.03 -28.24 5.70
N ALA A 222 1.06 -28.53 5.00
CA ALA A 222 1.96 -27.48 4.51
C ALA A 222 1.30 -26.70 3.36
N GLN A 223 0.52 -27.37 2.50
CA GLN A 223 -0.23 -26.71 1.42
C GLN A 223 -1.38 -25.83 1.95
N SER A 224 -2.00 -26.13 3.09
CA SER A 224 -3.01 -25.22 3.68
C SER A 224 -2.37 -23.92 4.18
N VAL A 225 -1.18 -23.98 4.79
CA VAL A 225 -0.37 -22.81 5.16
C VAL A 225 0.04 -22.01 3.91
N VAL A 226 0.42 -22.67 2.81
CA VAL A 226 0.71 -22.02 1.53
C VAL A 226 -0.51 -21.29 0.97
N ASN A 227 -1.67 -21.95 0.92
CA ASN A 227 -2.89 -21.38 0.37
C ASN A 227 -3.34 -20.15 1.20
N ALA A 228 -3.32 -20.27 2.52
CA ALA A 228 -3.57 -19.16 3.43
C ALA A 228 -2.60 -17.99 3.22
N PHE A 229 -1.31 -18.26 3.00
CA PHE A 229 -0.34 -17.21 2.72
C PHE A 229 -0.57 -16.52 1.36
N ALA A 230 -1.21 -17.20 0.40
CA ALA A 230 -1.65 -16.59 -0.85
C ALA A 230 -2.91 -15.70 -0.69
N GLU A 231 -3.66 -15.83 0.41
CA GLU A 231 -4.82 -14.99 0.74
C GLU A 231 -4.45 -13.70 1.51
N VAL A 232 -3.17 -13.55 1.90
CA VAL A 232 -2.64 -12.37 2.61
C VAL A 232 -3.02 -11.07 1.90
N LYS A 233 -3.61 -10.13 2.64
CA LYS A 233 -4.07 -8.84 2.10
C LYS A 233 -2.88 -7.91 1.90
N ASP A 234 -2.32 -7.95 0.70
CA ASP A 234 -1.16 -7.19 0.29
C ASP A 234 -1.54 -5.89 -0.44
N ILE A 235 -1.45 -4.77 0.28
CA ILE A 235 -1.95 -3.45 -0.14
C ILE A 235 -0.80 -2.42 -0.20
N ALA A 236 -0.63 -1.80 -1.36
CA ALA A 236 0.30 -0.69 -1.57
C ALA A 236 -0.48 0.57 -1.99
N ILE A 237 -0.31 1.68 -1.26
CA ILE A 237 -0.90 2.97 -1.64
C ILE A 237 0.22 4.00 -1.67
N ALA A 238 0.50 4.62 -2.81
CA ALA A 238 1.56 5.62 -2.84
C ALA A 238 1.16 6.84 -1.99
N ILE A 239 -0.04 7.40 -2.21
CA ILE A 239 -0.61 8.47 -1.38
C ILE A 239 -1.98 8.03 -0.86
N ASP A 240 -2.05 7.64 0.42
CA ASP A 240 -3.31 7.43 1.14
C ASP A 240 -3.82 8.79 1.63
N ASN A 241 -4.71 9.38 0.85
CA ASN A 241 -5.31 10.69 1.11
C ASN A 241 -6.75 10.54 1.64
N THR A 242 -7.09 9.40 2.27
CA THR A 242 -8.44 9.14 2.78
C THR A 242 -8.90 10.27 3.71
N ASN A 243 -9.98 10.98 3.34
CA ASN A 243 -10.46 12.22 3.99
C ASN A 243 -9.45 13.38 4.09
N GLY A 244 -8.24 13.20 3.55
CA GLY A 244 -7.17 14.19 3.56
C GLY A 244 -7.34 15.22 2.45
N ASN A 245 -6.49 16.23 2.51
CA ASN A 245 -6.43 17.29 1.53
C ASN A 245 -4.99 17.51 1.04
N ILE A 246 -4.84 17.67 -0.27
CA ILE A 246 -3.59 18.05 -0.93
C ILE A 246 -3.88 19.29 -1.77
N ARG A 247 -3.09 20.35 -1.59
CA ARG A 247 -3.11 21.58 -2.40
C ARG A 247 -1.70 21.88 -2.88
N THR A 248 -1.48 22.22 -4.16
CA THR A 248 -0.11 22.56 -4.62
C THR A 248 0.15 24.06 -4.82
N GLY A 249 -0.85 24.84 -5.24
CA GLY A 249 -0.85 26.30 -5.11
C GLY A 249 -0.70 27.05 -6.44
N ASP A 250 0.22 28.02 -6.51
CA ASP A 250 0.48 28.77 -7.75
C ASP A 250 1.80 28.27 -8.40
N GLY A 251 1.77 27.64 -9.59
CA GLY A 251 2.94 27.56 -10.47
C GLY A 251 3.00 26.44 -11.53
N GLN A 252 3.88 25.44 -11.35
CA GLN A 252 4.03 24.29 -12.28
C GLN A 252 4.34 23.05 -11.46
N ASP A 253 3.30 22.53 -10.83
CA ASP A 253 3.40 21.54 -9.78
C ASP A 253 3.28 20.13 -10.33
N SER A 254 3.82 19.16 -9.60
CA SER A 254 3.66 17.76 -9.98
C SER A 254 3.39 16.81 -8.81
N ILE A 255 2.50 15.85 -9.04
CA ILE A 255 2.26 14.74 -8.11
C ILE A 255 2.59 13.43 -8.82
N ILE A 256 3.50 12.62 -8.27
CA ILE A 256 3.97 11.37 -8.87
C ILE A 256 3.76 10.21 -7.87
N ALA A 257 2.70 9.44 -8.04
CA ALA A 257 2.22 8.48 -7.05
C ALA A 257 2.26 7.04 -7.60
N LYS A 258 3.30 6.26 -7.26
CA LYS A 258 3.57 4.94 -7.84
C LYS A 258 3.46 3.81 -6.80
N ALA A 259 2.51 2.90 -6.98
CA ALA A 259 2.35 1.74 -6.09
C ALA A 259 2.59 0.40 -6.80
N THR A 260 3.15 -0.57 -6.07
CA THR A 260 3.35 -1.96 -6.51
C THR A 260 2.97 -2.92 -5.40
N GLY A 261 2.06 -3.85 -5.67
CA GLY A 261 1.51 -4.80 -4.71
C GLY A 261 0.26 -5.47 -5.29
N SER A 262 -0.32 -6.47 -4.62
CA SER A 262 -1.48 -7.21 -5.13
C SER A 262 -2.72 -6.32 -5.32
N LYS A 263 -2.89 -5.32 -4.43
CA LYS A 263 -3.85 -4.23 -4.54
C LYS A 263 -3.08 -2.93 -4.43
N SER A 264 -2.84 -2.28 -5.57
CA SER A 264 -2.02 -1.07 -5.66
C SER A 264 -2.82 0.15 -6.12
N TYR A 265 -2.62 1.27 -5.42
CA TYR A 265 -3.23 2.58 -5.71
C TYR A 265 -2.16 3.67 -5.74
N GLY A 266 -2.15 4.48 -6.79
CA GLY A 266 -1.33 5.70 -6.81
C GLY A 266 -1.85 6.69 -5.77
N ILE A 267 -3.06 7.21 -5.97
CA ILE A 267 -3.73 8.08 -4.99
C ILE A 267 -5.05 7.42 -4.56
N PHE A 268 -5.30 7.37 -3.25
CA PHE A 268 -6.51 6.78 -2.68
C PHE A 268 -7.28 7.79 -1.83
N GLY A 269 -8.51 8.11 -2.26
CA GLY A 269 -9.48 8.94 -1.54
C GLY A 269 -9.14 10.43 -1.44
N GLY A 270 -10.02 11.17 -0.76
CA GLY A 270 -9.82 12.58 -0.40
C GLY A 270 -9.98 13.57 -1.54
N ILE A 271 -9.32 14.72 -1.37
CA ILE A 271 -9.31 15.84 -2.30
C ILE A 271 -7.86 16.17 -2.67
N VAL A 272 -7.61 16.35 -3.96
CA VAL A 272 -6.40 16.93 -4.54
C VAL A 272 -6.82 18.15 -5.36
N ASN A 273 -6.23 19.29 -5.11
CA ASN A 273 -6.41 20.52 -5.88
C ASN A 273 -5.01 20.99 -6.29
N MET A 274 -4.74 21.11 -7.58
CA MET A 274 -3.40 21.47 -8.06
C MET A 274 -3.24 22.99 -7.95
N GLY A 275 -3.96 23.77 -8.77
CA GLY A 275 -4.18 25.19 -8.53
C GLY A 275 -4.05 26.04 -9.80
N ASP A 276 -3.26 27.11 -9.72
CA ASP A 276 -3.02 28.00 -10.87
C ASP A 276 -1.68 27.62 -11.52
N GLY A 277 -1.69 26.95 -12.67
CA GLY A 277 -0.44 26.48 -13.24
C GLY A 277 -0.56 25.51 -14.41
N ALA A 278 0.57 25.09 -14.95
CA ALA A 278 0.63 24.01 -15.95
C ALA A 278 1.09 22.73 -15.26
N ASP A 279 0.14 22.07 -14.62
CA ASP A 279 0.37 21.08 -13.58
C ASP A 279 0.31 19.64 -14.09
N ARG A 280 0.98 18.72 -13.37
CA ARG A 280 1.18 17.33 -13.81
C ARG A 280 0.96 16.31 -12.70
N LEU A 281 -0.16 15.61 -12.74
CA LEU A 281 -0.47 14.49 -11.85
C LEU A 281 -0.28 13.14 -12.56
N GLU A 282 0.57 12.27 -12.04
CA GLU A 282 0.78 10.90 -12.52
C GLU A 282 0.58 9.89 -11.40
N ALA A 283 -0.43 9.03 -11.53
CA ALA A 283 -0.73 7.96 -10.60
C ALA A 283 -0.69 6.60 -11.31
N SER A 284 -0.18 5.56 -10.62
CA SER A 284 -0.29 4.18 -11.13
C SER A 284 -1.75 3.72 -11.29
N SER A 285 -2.64 4.27 -10.47
CA SER A 285 -4.09 4.09 -10.50
C SER A 285 -4.74 5.04 -9.49
N PHE A 286 -6.04 5.25 -9.61
CA PHE A 286 -6.86 5.96 -8.62
C PHE A 286 -7.76 5.01 -7.84
N GLY A 287 -8.11 5.37 -6.61
CA GLY A 287 -9.03 4.58 -5.80
C GLY A 287 -9.73 5.39 -4.72
N GLY A 288 -10.74 4.78 -4.09
CA GLY A 288 -11.43 5.37 -2.94
C GLY A 288 -12.29 6.60 -3.26
N GLY A 289 -12.57 6.88 -4.54
CA GLY A 289 -13.36 8.03 -4.95
C GLY A 289 -12.64 9.37 -4.75
N VAL A 290 -11.33 9.40 -5.05
CA VAL A 290 -10.54 10.64 -5.02
C VAL A 290 -11.17 11.70 -5.93
N ASN A 291 -11.22 12.94 -5.47
CA ASN A 291 -11.66 14.08 -6.27
C ASN A 291 -10.42 14.94 -6.57
N ILE A 292 -10.12 15.09 -7.86
CA ILE A 292 -8.96 15.81 -8.39
C ILE A 292 -9.50 17.01 -9.15
N ASP A 293 -8.91 18.18 -8.87
CA ASP A 293 -9.22 19.47 -9.48
C ASP A 293 -7.90 20.06 -9.96
N MET A 294 -7.71 20.17 -11.27
CA MET A 294 -6.45 20.66 -11.85
C MET A 294 -6.35 22.19 -11.82
N GLY A 295 -7.48 22.90 -11.87
CA GLY A 295 -7.53 24.36 -11.80
C GLY A 295 -7.36 25.05 -13.15
N ASP A 296 -6.44 25.99 -13.26
CA ASP A 296 -6.30 26.89 -14.42
C ASP A 296 -4.89 26.77 -15.06
N SER A 297 -4.73 26.05 -16.19
CA SER A 297 -4.06 26.54 -17.42
C SER A 297 -3.93 25.50 -18.54
N LYS A 298 -3.15 24.44 -18.33
CA LYS A 298 -2.82 23.46 -19.39
C LYS A 298 -2.24 22.18 -18.80
N ASP A 299 -3.14 21.36 -18.29
CA ASP A 299 -2.78 20.37 -17.29
C ASP A 299 -2.71 18.96 -17.86
N PHE A 300 -1.99 18.10 -17.13
CA PHE A 300 -1.80 16.71 -17.50
C PHE A 300 -2.11 15.79 -16.33
N VAL A 301 -3.04 14.86 -16.54
CA VAL A 301 -3.34 13.78 -15.61
C VAL A 301 -3.05 12.44 -16.28
N GLN A 302 -2.28 11.59 -15.62
CA GLN A 302 -2.13 10.18 -15.97
C GLN A 302 -2.64 9.28 -14.87
N GLY A 303 -3.51 8.34 -15.23
CA GLY A 303 -4.03 7.29 -14.35
C GLY A 303 -5.49 6.95 -14.65
N PHE A 304 -5.96 5.83 -14.10
CA PHE A 304 -7.36 5.42 -14.14
C PHE A 304 -7.75 4.69 -12.85
N GLY A 305 -9.04 4.70 -12.52
CA GLY A 305 -9.64 4.04 -11.36
C GLY A 305 -10.80 4.86 -10.80
N ASP A 306 -11.21 4.60 -9.56
CA ASP A 306 -12.36 5.27 -8.94
C ASP A 306 -12.03 6.72 -8.55
N ALA A 307 -12.32 7.64 -9.48
CA ALA A 307 -11.98 9.06 -9.37
C ALA A 307 -13.03 9.97 -10.01
N LYS A 308 -13.07 11.22 -9.53
CA LYS A 308 -13.58 12.36 -10.29
C LYS A 308 -12.41 13.29 -10.57
N ILE A 309 -12.25 13.69 -11.82
CA ILE A 309 -11.11 14.47 -12.31
C ILE A 309 -11.68 15.64 -13.10
N ASP A 310 -11.45 16.85 -12.63
CA ASP A 310 -11.79 18.08 -13.35
C ASP A 310 -10.52 18.69 -13.91
N GLY A 311 -10.46 18.87 -15.23
CA GLY A 311 -9.36 19.57 -15.90
C GLY A 311 -9.41 21.09 -15.70
N GLY A 312 -10.57 21.62 -15.30
CA GLY A 312 -10.74 23.03 -14.95
C GLY A 312 -10.82 23.95 -16.17
N ALA A 313 -9.94 24.95 -16.27
CA ALA A 313 -9.96 25.95 -17.34
C ALA A 313 -8.62 26.00 -18.10
N GLY A 314 -8.54 25.24 -19.20
CA GLY A 314 -7.30 25.19 -19.96
C GLY A 314 -7.39 24.54 -21.34
N PHE A 315 -6.34 23.78 -21.65
CA PHE A 315 -6.34 22.77 -22.70
C PHE A 315 -5.79 21.50 -22.07
N ASP A 316 -6.68 20.69 -21.53
CA ASP A 316 -6.29 19.74 -20.50
C ASP A 316 -6.28 18.31 -21.03
N THR A 317 -5.33 17.51 -20.55
CA THR A 317 -5.00 16.20 -21.13
C THR A 317 -5.12 15.08 -20.10
N LEU A 318 -6.02 14.13 -20.34
CA LEU A 318 -6.18 12.92 -19.53
C LEU A 318 -5.60 11.69 -20.26
N SER A 319 -4.56 11.08 -19.69
CA SER A 319 -3.96 9.82 -20.15
C SER A 319 -4.42 8.66 -19.28
N LEU A 320 -5.20 7.75 -19.84
CA LEU A 320 -5.87 6.69 -19.08
C LEU A 320 -4.99 5.45 -18.85
N GLY A 321 -3.89 5.30 -19.59
CA GLY A 321 -2.97 4.16 -19.47
C GLY A 321 -3.54 2.80 -19.94
N TYR A 322 -4.67 2.81 -20.63
CA TYR A 322 -5.35 1.64 -21.20
C TYR A 322 -5.81 1.92 -22.63
N LYS A 323 -6.20 0.87 -23.36
CA LYS A 323 -6.74 1.03 -24.72
C LYS A 323 -8.17 1.55 -24.65
N ILE A 324 -8.59 2.27 -25.68
CA ILE A 324 -9.97 2.76 -25.80
C ILE A 324 -10.98 1.60 -25.80
N ASP A 325 -10.60 0.47 -26.42
CA ASP A 325 -11.40 -0.76 -26.49
C ASP A 325 -11.52 -1.50 -25.15
N ASP A 326 -10.75 -1.10 -24.13
CA ASP A 326 -10.84 -1.66 -22.77
C ASP A 326 -11.97 -0.98 -21.94
N PHE A 327 -12.61 0.07 -22.45
CA PHE A 327 -13.60 0.88 -21.74
C PHE A 327 -15.03 0.77 -22.30
N ASN A 328 -16.01 0.84 -21.42
CA ASN A 328 -17.35 1.34 -21.74
C ASN A 328 -17.34 2.86 -21.52
N ILE A 329 -17.67 3.65 -22.55
CA ILE A 329 -17.56 5.12 -22.53
C ILE A 329 -18.97 5.72 -22.64
N SER A 330 -19.28 6.70 -21.80
CA SER A 330 -20.49 7.51 -21.97
C SER A 330 -20.23 9.00 -21.80
N LEU A 331 -20.93 9.80 -22.61
CA LEU A 331 -20.83 11.26 -22.60
C LEU A 331 -21.94 11.87 -21.74
N GLY A 332 -21.58 12.81 -20.87
CA GLY A 332 -22.50 13.58 -20.05
C GLY A 332 -22.94 14.89 -20.70
N ALA A 333 -23.99 15.49 -20.14
CA ALA A 333 -24.37 16.85 -20.51
C ALA A 333 -23.48 17.88 -19.77
N ASN A 334 -22.98 18.86 -20.54
CA ASN A 334 -22.12 19.98 -20.12
C ASN A 334 -20.66 19.61 -19.78
N ASN A 335 -19.79 20.62 -19.78
CA ASN A 335 -18.41 20.59 -19.26
C ASN A 335 -17.55 19.43 -19.76
N ASN A 336 -17.63 19.11 -21.07
CA ASN A 336 -16.91 18.00 -21.71
C ASN A 336 -16.93 16.69 -20.91
N LYS A 337 -18.05 16.41 -20.21
CA LYS A 337 -18.12 15.30 -19.24
C LYS A 337 -18.00 13.95 -19.94
N VAL A 338 -17.02 13.15 -19.54
CA VAL A 338 -16.85 11.75 -19.98
C VAL A 338 -16.85 10.83 -18.77
N ILE A 339 -17.49 9.66 -18.91
CA ILE A 339 -17.47 8.59 -17.93
C ILE A 339 -16.78 7.40 -18.59
N PHE A 340 -15.72 6.90 -17.95
CA PHE A 340 -14.99 5.71 -18.36
C PHE A 340 -15.24 4.60 -17.34
N GLU A 341 -15.86 3.51 -17.78
CA GLU A 341 -16.14 2.32 -16.97
C GLU A 341 -15.27 1.15 -17.44
N ARG A 342 -14.59 0.48 -16.50
CA ARG A 342 -13.80 -0.72 -16.78
C ARG A 342 -13.66 -1.57 -15.52
N ASP A 343 -13.85 -2.88 -15.65
CA ASP A 343 -13.70 -3.87 -14.57
C ASP A 343 -14.49 -3.53 -13.27
N GLY A 344 -15.61 -2.81 -13.42
CA GLY A 344 -16.45 -2.35 -12.31
C GLY A 344 -15.99 -1.08 -11.60
N MET A 345 -14.87 -0.47 -12.04
CA MET A 345 -14.40 0.85 -11.61
C MET A 345 -14.95 1.95 -12.53
N THR A 346 -15.04 3.18 -12.02
CA THR A 346 -15.57 4.33 -12.77
C THR A 346 -14.71 5.57 -12.57
N ALA A 347 -14.12 6.09 -13.66
CA ALA A 347 -13.54 7.42 -13.70
C ALA A 347 -14.53 8.41 -14.34
N ILE A 348 -14.74 9.56 -13.70
CA ILE A 348 -15.53 10.67 -14.25
C ILE A 348 -14.58 11.82 -14.54
N ALA A 349 -14.45 12.18 -15.83
CA ALA A 349 -13.68 13.31 -16.29
C ALA A 349 -14.60 14.48 -16.66
N THR A 350 -14.23 15.71 -16.34
CA THR A 350 -14.86 16.96 -16.83
C THR A 350 -13.78 17.94 -17.29
N ASN A 351 -14.16 18.83 -18.21
CA ASN A 351 -13.29 19.88 -18.76
C ASN A 351 -11.92 19.37 -19.23
N PHE A 352 -11.93 18.32 -20.06
CA PHE A 352 -10.74 17.83 -20.77
C PHE A 352 -10.94 17.96 -22.28
N GLU A 353 -10.00 18.62 -22.95
CA GLU A 353 -9.97 18.79 -24.40
C GLU A 353 -9.35 17.57 -25.09
N GLN A 354 -8.50 16.82 -24.38
CA GLN A 354 -7.71 15.74 -24.93
C GLN A 354 -7.69 14.48 -24.04
N PHE A 355 -7.88 13.32 -24.67
CA PHE A 355 -7.82 12.00 -24.07
C PHE A 355 -6.77 11.15 -24.78
N VAL A 356 -5.92 10.46 -24.01
CA VAL A 356 -4.82 9.63 -24.53
C VAL A 356 -4.98 8.17 -24.08
N PHE A 357 -4.91 7.27 -25.06
CA PHE A 357 -5.10 5.82 -24.90
C PHE A 357 -3.88 5.03 -25.40
N ASP A 358 -3.66 3.85 -24.82
CA ASP A 358 -2.50 2.99 -25.08
C ASP A 358 -2.58 2.20 -26.40
N ASN A 359 -3.50 2.59 -27.31
CA ASN A 359 -3.56 2.11 -28.70
C ASN A 359 -2.42 2.72 -29.56
N GLY A 360 -1.18 2.68 -29.08
CA GLY A 360 -0.04 3.34 -29.72
C GLY A 360 -0.06 4.86 -29.55
N ASN A 361 -0.44 5.34 -28.35
CA ASN A 361 -0.65 6.76 -28.03
C ASN A 361 -1.75 7.40 -28.89
N LEU A 362 -2.91 6.72 -29.01
CA LEU A 362 -4.08 7.27 -29.69
C LEU A 362 -4.58 8.49 -28.90
N THR A 363 -4.63 9.63 -29.56
CA THR A 363 -5.04 10.92 -28.98
C THR A 363 -6.34 11.38 -29.62
N LEU A 364 -7.38 11.61 -28.81
CA LEU A 364 -8.71 12.02 -29.25
C LEU A 364 -9.17 13.26 -28.48
N SER A 365 -9.87 14.17 -29.15
CA SER A 365 -10.68 15.19 -28.45
C SER A 365 -12.03 14.63 -28.03
N TYR A 366 -12.73 15.33 -27.12
CA TYR A 366 -14.09 14.97 -26.68
C TYR A 366 -15.04 14.57 -27.82
N ASN A 367 -15.10 15.38 -28.88
CA ASN A 367 -15.97 15.12 -30.05
C ASN A 367 -15.56 13.87 -30.87
N GLN A 368 -14.30 13.43 -30.75
CA GLN A 368 -13.77 12.24 -31.42
C GLN A 368 -13.98 10.95 -30.60
N LEU A 369 -14.53 11.03 -29.39
CA LEU A 369 -14.97 9.86 -28.61
C LEU A 369 -16.31 9.28 -29.11
N ASN A 370 -17.12 10.06 -29.84
CA ASN A 370 -18.46 9.65 -30.28
C ASN A 370 -18.54 8.31 -31.07
N PRO A 371 -17.51 7.85 -31.83
CA PRO A 371 -17.51 6.53 -32.46
C PRO A 371 -17.31 5.35 -31.50
N TYR A 372 -17.05 5.60 -30.21
CA TYR A 372 -16.65 4.61 -29.19
C TYR A 372 -17.65 4.53 -28.02
N LEU A 373 -18.92 4.90 -28.26
CA LEU A 373 -20.02 4.90 -27.28
C LEU A 373 -20.99 3.71 -27.48
#